data_AF-A0A966DIL6-F1
#
_entry.id   AF-A0A966DIL6-F1
#
_cell.length_a   1.000
_cell.length_b   1.000
_cell.length_c   1.000
_cell.angle_alpha   90.00
_cell.angle_beta   90.00
_cell.angle_gamma   90.00
#
_symmetry.space_group_name_H-M   'P 1'
#
loop_
_entity.id
_entity.type
_entity.pdbx_description
1 polymer ?
#
loop_
_entity_poly.entity_id
_entity_poly.type
_entity_poly.pdbx_seq_one_letter_code
_entity_poly.pdbx_strand_id
1 'polypeptide(L)'
;MRALFCSFAFALTLFANTTQEAISLQLAWLHQFQSAGFYVALEKGFYQEENLNVTLKEYDTNTQPTHDVIIGKSTYGVLNGSSLFLDRENQKPVVALMALFQSDPSVLISTNPSIKSPKDLKYKHIFMSEDDYRSVGMLSMLMSYDIKRGDLFLKAHSLKLED
;
A
#
# COMPACT_ATOMS: atom_id res chain seq x y z
N MET A 1 7.99 51.57 45.51
CA MET A 1 6.90 50.70 45.00
C MET A 1 6.69 50.97 43.51
N ARG A 2 7.38 50.26 42.60
CA ARG A 2 7.07 50.31 41.14
C ARG A 2 7.84 49.33 40.23
N ALA A 3 8.54 48.33 40.79
CA ALA A 3 9.40 47.43 39.99
C ALA A 3 9.20 45.94 40.33
N LEU A 4 7.97 45.50 40.59
CA LEU A 4 7.69 44.11 40.98
C LEU A 4 6.47 43.48 40.30
N PHE A 5 5.91 44.10 39.27
CA PHE A 5 4.65 43.65 38.64
C PHE A 5 4.79 43.05 37.23
N CYS A 6 6.02 42.82 36.73
CA CYS A 6 6.23 42.26 35.39
C CYS A 6 6.72 40.80 35.35
N SER A 7 7.00 40.15 36.48
CA SER A 7 7.49 38.76 36.47
C SER A 7 6.42 37.68 36.64
N PHE A 8 5.13 38.03 36.76
CA PHE A 8 4.06 37.05 37.00
C PHE A 8 3.18 36.73 35.78
N ALA A 9 3.58 37.17 34.57
CA ALA A 9 2.84 36.91 33.34
C ALA A 9 3.55 35.95 32.36
N PHE A 10 4.67 35.34 32.75
CA PHE A 10 5.43 34.39 31.91
C PHE A 10 5.30 32.93 32.39
N ALA A 11 4.16 32.60 32.99
CA ALA A 11 3.83 31.23 33.39
C ALA A 11 2.42 30.83 32.93
N LEU A 12 1.95 31.37 31.80
CA LEU A 12 1.03 30.59 30.97
C LEU A 12 1.86 29.45 30.38
N THR A 13 1.83 28.34 31.11
CA THR A 13 2.15 27.01 30.62
C THR A 13 1.70 26.87 29.18
N LEU A 14 2.69 26.88 28.28
CA LEU A 14 2.60 26.26 26.97
C LEU A 14 2.39 24.76 27.18
N PHE A 15 1.20 24.37 27.61
CA PHE A 15 0.67 23.08 27.18
C PHE A 15 0.29 23.31 25.73
N ALA A 16 1.28 23.26 24.84
CA ALA A 16 1.01 22.88 23.48
C ALA A 16 0.31 21.53 23.61
N ASN A 17 -1.00 21.52 23.42
CA ASN A 17 -1.72 20.30 23.09
C ASN A 17 -1.14 19.87 21.74
N THR A 18 -0.02 19.15 21.77
CA THR A 18 0.48 18.40 20.62
C THR A 18 -0.47 17.25 20.44
N THR A 19 -1.69 17.56 19.96
CA THR A 19 -2.63 16.57 19.50
C THR A 19 -1.98 15.93 18.30
N GLN A 20 -1.49 14.71 18.48
CA GLN A 20 -0.93 13.96 17.38
C GLN A 20 -2.00 13.80 16.31
N GLU A 21 -1.62 14.06 15.06
CA GLU A 21 -2.52 13.87 13.93
C GLU A 21 -2.76 12.37 13.77
N ALA A 22 -4.01 11.94 13.90
CA ALA A 22 -4.38 10.54 13.72
C ALA A 22 -4.41 10.21 12.23
N ILE A 23 -3.48 9.36 11.79
CA ILE A 23 -3.42 8.88 10.42
C ILE A 23 -3.45 7.36 10.37
N SER A 24 -3.91 6.82 9.24
CA SER A 24 -3.89 5.38 8.99
C SER A 24 -3.16 5.06 7.70
N LEU A 25 -2.37 3.99 7.70
CA LEU A 25 -1.68 3.46 6.54
C LEU A 25 -2.23 2.06 6.24
N GLN A 26 -2.90 1.93 5.09
CA GLN A 26 -3.32 0.64 4.57
C GLN A 26 -2.12 -0.08 3.95
N LEU A 27 -1.75 -1.23 4.49
CA LEU A 27 -0.73 -2.10 3.91
C LEU A 27 -1.28 -2.76 2.64
N ALA A 28 -0.39 -2.99 1.67
CA ALA A 28 -0.73 -3.66 0.42
C ALA A 28 -0.96 -5.18 0.58
N TRP A 29 -0.49 -5.76 1.69
CA TRP A 29 -0.60 -7.19 1.96
C TRP A 29 -0.65 -7.45 3.47
N LEU A 30 -0.67 -8.74 3.84
CA LEU A 30 -0.52 -9.23 5.21
C LEU A 30 0.81 -8.78 5.83
N HIS A 31 0.96 -9.00 7.14
CA HIS A 31 2.17 -8.71 7.89
C HIS A 31 3.41 -9.50 7.37
N GLN A 32 4.11 -8.91 6.39
CA GLN A 32 5.32 -9.45 5.80
C GLN A 32 6.47 -8.45 5.84
N PHE A 33 7.68 -8.95 5.60
CA PHE A 33 8.91 -8.17 5.72
C PHE A 33 8.95 -6.94 4.79
N GLN A 34 8.21 -6.94 3.67
CA GLN A 34 8.07 -5.78 2.81
C GLN A 34 7.53 -4.53 3.53
N SER A 35 6.79 -4.71 4.62
CA SER A 35 6.22 -3.62 5.44
C SER A 35 7.12 -3.23 6.61
N ALA A 36 8.29 -3.87 6.80
CA ALA A 36 9.12 -3.70 8.00
C ALA A 36 9.51 -2.25 8.29
N GLY A 37 9.74 -1.42 7.25
CA GLY A 37 10.04 -0.01 7.42
C GLY A 37 8.96 0.76 8.18
N PHE A 38 7.68 0.47 7.91
CA PHE A 38 6.55 1.09 8.59
C PHE A 38 6.46 0.68 10.06
N TYR A 39 6.72 -0.60 10.36
CA TYR A 39 6.78 -1.09 11.73
C TYR A 39 7.95 -0.51 12.50
N VAL A 40 9.15 -0.48 11.91
CA VAL A 40 10.33 0.10 12.56
C VAL A 40 10.11 1.59 12.87
N ALA A 41 9.48 2.34 11.95
CA ALA A 41 9.16 3.75 12.19
C ALA A 41 8.15 3.94 13.34
N LEU A 42 7.19 3.03 13.46
CA LEU A 42 6.23 3.01 14.57
C LEU A 42 6.92 2.68 15.90
N GLU A 43 7.66 1.56 15.95
CA GLU A 43 8.32 1.05 17.16
C GLU A 43 9.45 1.96 17.66
N LYS A 44 10.15 2.64 16.75
CA LYS A 44 11.21 3.59 17.12
C LYS A 44 10.69 5.00 17.45
N GLY A 45 9.39 5.25 17.31
CA GLY A 45 8.80 6.55 17.62
C GLY A 45 9.00 7.63 16.55
N PHE A 46 9.49 7.29 15.36
CA PHE A 46 9.73 8.28 14.29
C PHE A 46 8.45 9.02 13.87
N TYR A 47 7.30 8.35 13.89
CA TYR A 47 6.04 9.04 13.66
C TYR A 47 5.66 10.00 14.80
N GLN A 48 5.95 9.64 16.04
CA GLN A 48 5.64 10.48 17.20
C GLN A 48 6.52 11.73 17.24
N GLU A 49 7.79 11.61 16.83
CA GLU A 49 8.72 12.73 16.64
C GLU A 49 8.16 13.76 15.63
N GLU A 50 7.43 13.28 14.62
CA GLU A 50 6.72 14.11 13.63
C GLU A 50 5.27 14.47 14.04
N ASN A 51 4.87 14.23 15.29
CA ASN A 51 3.52 14.46 15.82
C ASN A 51 2.40 13.68 15.11
N LEU A 52 2.70 12.47 14.62
CA LEU A 52 1.74 11.58 13.98
C LEU A 52 1.39 10.39 14.88
N ASN A 53 0.10 10.10 15.02
CA ASN A 53 -0.41 8.89 15.64
C ASN A 53 -0.87 7.92 14.54
N VAL A 54 -0.01 6.96 14.21
CA VAL A 54 -0.19 6.09 13.04
C VAL A 54 -0.81 4.76 13.40
N THR A 55 -1.89 4.40 12.72
CA THR A 55 -2.46 3.05 12.73
C THR A 55 -2.11 2.32 11.43
N LEU A 56 -1.38 1.21 11.53
CA LEU A 56 -1.14 0.30 10.40
C LEU A 56 -2.34 -0.63 10.24
N LYS A 57 -2.94 -0.67 9.05
CA LYS A 57 -4.08 -1.54 8.74
C LYS A 57 -3.60 -2.70 7.87
N GLU A 58 -3.80 -3.92 8.35
CA GLU A 58 -3.50 -5.12 7.58
C GLU A 58 -4.44 -5.23 6.37
N TYR A 59 -3.98 -5.91 5.33
CA TYR A 59 -4.81 -6.31 4.19
C TYR A 59 -5.85 -7.36 4.59
N ASP A 60 -7.06 -7.23 4.04
CA ASP A 60 -8.08 -8.27 4.00
C ASP A 60 -8.64 -8.42 2.58
N THR A 61 -9.51 -9.41 2.37
CA THR A 61 -10.10 -9.67 1.04
C THR A 61 -11.00 -8.55 0.50
N ASN A 62 -11.41 -7.59 1.33
CA ASN A 62 -12.24 -6.44 0.94
C ASN A 62 -11.42 -5.15 0.78
N THR A 63 -10.11 -5.21 1.03
CA THR A 63 -9.22 -4.06 1.01
C THR A 63 -9.02 -3.56 -0.41
N GLN A 64 -9.32 -2.27 -0.62
CA GLN A 64 -9.15 -1.60 -1.91
C GLN A 64 -8.39 -0.29 -1.65
N PRO A 65 -7.04 -0.29 -1.61
CA PRO A 65 -6.26 0.83 -1.07
C PRO A 65 -6.58 2.19 -1.71
N THR A 66 -6.68 2.26 -3.05
CA THR A 66 -7.06 3.50 -3.75
C THR A 66 -8.45 3.97 -3.33
N HIS A 67 -9.45 3.07 -3.32
CA HIS A 67 -10.82 3.42 -3.01
C HIS A 67 -10.97 3.86 -1.55
N ASP A 68 -10.35 3.11 -0.63
CA ASP A 68 -10.37 3.36 0.80
C ASP A 68 -9.76 4.73 1.14
N VAL A 69 -8.73 5.17 0.41
CA VAL A 69 -8.17 6.53 0.54
C VAL A 69 -9.14 7.59 0.03
N ILE A 70 -9.74 7.38 -1.14
CA ILE A 70 -10.68 8.35 -1.75
C ILE A 70 -11.89 8.61 -0.84
N ILE A 71 -12.42 7.57 -0.19
CA ILE A 71 -13.59 7.70 0.69
C ILE A 71 -13.22 8.07 2.15
N GLY A 72 -11.93 8.22 2.46
CA GLY A 72 -11.46 8.55 3.80
C GLY A 72 -11.47 7.41 4.82
N LYS A 73 -11.63 6.15 4.38
CA LYS A 73 -11.51 4.96 5.24
C LYS A 73 -10.06 4.70 5.66
N SER A 74 -9.09 5.14 4.86
CA SER A 74 -7.66 5.14 5.18
C SER A 74 -7.04 6.49 4.80
N THR A 75 -6.05 6.98 5.54
CA THR A 75 -5.36 8.25 5.20
C THR A 75 -4.40 8.05 4.04
N TYR A 76 -3.63 6.96 4.09
CA TYR A 76 -2.66 6.55 3.09
C TYR A 76 -2.85 5.08 2.73
N GLY A 77 -2.42 4.71 1.53
CA GLY A 77 -2.46 3.33 1.05
C GLY A 77 -1.20 2.97 0.30
N VAL A 78 -0.66 1.78 0.59
CA VAL A 78 0.40 1.15 -0.20
C VAL A 78 -0.27 0.36 -1.31
N LEU A 79 0.25 0.52 -2.53
CA LEU A 79 -0.30 -0.06 -3.74
C LEU A 79 0.73 -0.98 -4.39
N ASN A 80 0.26 -2.04 -5.05
CA ASN A 80 1.13 -2.92 -5.83
C ASN A 80 1.41 -2.32 -7.22
N GLY A 81 2.70 -2.22 -7.52
CA GLY A 81 3.20 -1.87 -8.85
C GLY A 81 2.67 -0.54 -9.39
N SER A 82 2.13 -0.60 -10.60
CA SER A 82 1.79 0.56 -11.44
C SER A 82 0.29 0.82 -11.55
N SER A 83 -0.53 0.18 -10.72
CA SER A 83 -1.99 0.35 -10.73
C SER A 83 -2.43 1.80 -10.50
N LEU A 84 -1.65 2.57 -9.73
CA LEU A 84 -1.90 3.99 -9.46
C LEU A 84 -1.90 4.85 -10.73
N PHE A 85 -1.12 4.49 -11.76
CA PHE A 85 -1.12 5.21 -13.04
C PHE A 85 -2.45 5.05 -13.76
N LEU A 86 -3.01 3.84 -13.77
CA LEU A 86 -4.33 3.58 -14.34
C LEU A 86 -5.41 4.32 -13.55
N ASP A 87 -5.32 4.34 -12.23
CA ASP A 87 -6.26 5.08 -11.39
C ASP A 87 -6.23 6.59 -11.68
N ARG A 88 -5.04 7.16 -11.87
CA ARG A 88 -4.86 8.56 -12.28
C ARG A 88 -5.37 8.84 -13.70
N GLU A 89 -5.13 7.94 -14.64
CA GLU A 89 -5.65 8.04 -16.01
C GLU A 89 -7.19 8.04 -16.01
N ASN A 90 -7.80 7.25 -15.13
CA ASN A 90 -9.24 7.24 -14.88
C ASN A 90 -9.73 8.38 -13.97
N GLN A 91 -8.97 9.49 -13.89
CA GLN A 91 -9.31 10.72 -13.19
C GLN A 91 -9.59 10.57 -11.68
N LYS A 92 -9.12 9.49 -11.04
CA LYS A 92 -9.25 9.35 -9.59
C LYS A 92 -8.37 10.38 -8.86
N PRO A 93 -8.86 11.01 -7.78
CA PRO A 93 -8.17 12.11 -7.09
C PRO A 93 -7.12 11.60 -6.08
N VAL A 94 -6.27 10.68 -6.49
CA VAL A 94 -5.19 10.10 -5.66
C VAL A 94 -3.88 10.83 -5.90
N VAL A 95 -2.75 10.52 -5.26
CA VAL A 95 -1.42 11.06 -5.62
C VAL A 95 -0.32 10.09 -5.21
N ALA A 96 0.74 9.99 -6.01
CA ALA A 96 1.91 9.20 -5.67
C ALA A 96 2.80 9.99 -4.71
N LEU A 97 3.08 9.45 -3.53
CA LEU A 97 3.96 10.08 -2.53
C LEU A 97 5.40 9.60 -2.66
N MET A 98 5.60 8.29 -2.84
CA MET A 98 6.91 7.68 -2.98
C MET A 98 6.84 6.33 -3.69
N ALA A 99 7.98 5.89 -4.24
CA ALA A 99 8.18 4.54 -4.73
C ALA A 99 9.01 3.74 -3.71
N LEU A 100 8.36 2.78 -3.01
CA LEU A 100 9.03 1.91 -2.04
C LEU A 100 10.02 0.94 -2.71
N PHE A 101 9.68 0.49 -3.91
CA PHE A 101 10.53 -0.32 -4.77
C PHE A 101 10.90 0.46 -6.03
N GLN A 102 12.17 0.45 -6.41
CA GLN A 102 12.64 1.09 -7.65
C GLN A 102 12.35 0.24 -8.89
N SER A 103 12.15 -1.07 -8.70
CA SER A 103 11.76 -2.03 -9.74
C SER A 103 10.64 -2.91 -9.19
N ASP A 104 9.70 -3.31 -10.05
CA ASP A 104 8.61 -4.20 -9.65
C ASP A 104 9.16 -5.60 -9.29
N PRO A 105 9.00 -6.07 -8.05
CA PRO A 105 9.51 -7.38 -7.62
C PRO A 105 8.58 -8.54 -7.99
N SER A 106 7.44 -8.26 -8.64
CA SER A 106 6.42 -9.25 -8.96
C SER A 106 6.92 -10.30 -9.97
N VAL A 107 6.68 -11.57 -9.68
CA VAL A 107 7.05 -12.70 -10.54
C VAL A 107 5.92 -13.72 -10.64
N LEU A 108 5.81 -14.37 -11.79
CA LEU A 108 5.01 -15.58 -11.94
C LEU A 108 5.88 -16.81 -11.69
N ILE A 109 5.44 -17.68 -10.81
CA ILE A 109 6.13 -18.92 -10.46
C ILE A 109 5.23 -20.10 -10.83
N SER A 110 5.81 -21.14 -11.40
CA SER A 110 5.13 -22.41 -11.65
C SER A 110 6.00 -23.57 -11.22
N THR A 111 5.39 -24.54 -10.53
CA THR A 111 6.00 -25.85 -10.24
C THR A 111 5.83 -26.83 -11.40
N ASN A 112 5.01 -26.48 -12.41
CA ASN A 112 4.74 -27.34 -13.54
C ASN A 112 5.86 -27.20 -14.59
N PRO A 113 6.66 -28.25 -14.85
CA PRO A 113 7.80 -28.18 -15.76
C PRO A 113 7.43 -27.97 -17.24
N SER A 114 6.14 -28.10 -17.58
CA SER A 114 5.63 -27.77 -18.92
C SER A 114 5.48 -26.25 -19.15
N ILE A 115 5.44 -25.44 -18.09
CA ILE A 115 5.37 -23.98 -18.18
C ILE A 115 6.80 -23.44 -18.27
N LYS A 116 7.22 -23.04 -19.48
CA LYS A 116 8.59 -22.57 -19.74
C LYS A 116 8.66 -21.10 -20.16
N SER A 117 7.54 -20.53 -20.54
CA SER A 117 7.41 -19.15 -20.98
C SER A 117 6.01 -18.63 -20.65
N PRO A 118 5.80 -17.30 -20.65
CA PRO A 118 4.47 -16.74 -20.44
C PRO A 118 3.42 -17.30 -21.41
N LYS A 119 3.77 -17.59 -22.67
CA LYS A 119 2.86 -18.22 -23.67
C LYS A 119 2.16 -19.48 -23.16
N ASP A 120 2.84 -20.26 -22.33
CA ASP A 120 2.32 -21.53 -21.80
C ASP A 120 1.22 -21.33 -20.75
N LEU A 121 1.02 -20.10 -20.29
CA LEU A 121 -0.03 -19.70 -19.36
C LEU A 121 -1.39 -19.54 -20.03
N LYS A 122 -1.46 -19.50 -21.36
CA LYS A 122 -2.71 -19.35 -22.09
C LYS A 122 -3.69 -20.47 -21.71
N TYR A 123 -4.90 -20.09 -21.34
CA TYR A 123 -5.99 -20.95 -20.85
C TYR A 123 -5.67 -21.72 -19.56
N LYS A 124 -4.72 -21.24 -18.76
CA LYS A 124 -4.42 -21.80 -17.44
C LYS A 124 -5.15 -21.05 -16.34
N HIS A 125 -5.32 -21.76 -15.23
CA HIS A 125 -5.70 -21.15 -13.97
C HIS A 125 -4.46 -20.54 -13.33
N ILE A 126 -4.54 -19.26 -12.96
CA ILE A 126 -3.45 -18.55 -12.30
C ILE A 126 -3.96 -18.02 -10.97
N PHE A 127 -3.23 -18.33 -9.90
CA PHE A 127 -3.43 -17.70 -8.61
C PHE A 127 -2.81 -16.31 -8.63
N MET A 128 -3.65 -15.29 -8.54
CA MET A 128 -3.24 -13.88 -8.61
C MET A 128 -4.37 -13.02 -8.05
N SER A 129 -4.03 -11.89 -7.42
CA SER A 129 -5.04 -10.89 -7.03
C SER A 129 -5.50 -10.08 -8.25
N GLU A 130 -6.71 -9.51 -8.19
CA GLU A 130 -7.18 -8.59 -9.24
C GLU A 130 -6.29 -7.36 -9.38
N ASP A 131 -5.71 -6.87 -8.29
CA ASP A 131 -4.83 -5.71 -8.31
C ASP A 131 -3.49 -6.02 -9.01
N ASP A 132 -2.90 -7.19 -8.75
CA ASP A 132 -1.67 -7.63 -9.43
C ASP A 132 -1.93 -7.86 -10.92
N TYR A 133 -3.09 -8.41 -11.26
CA TYR A 133 -3.50 -8.61 -12.65
C TYR A 133 -3.70 -7.31 -13.40
N ARG A 134 -4.12 -6.25 -12.70
CA ARG A 134 -4.29 -4.91 -13.27
C ARG A 134 -3.00 -4.11 -13.32
N SER A 135 -1.90 -4.60 -12.74
CA SER A 135 -0.61 -3.92 -12.82
C SER A 135 -0.15 -3.79 -14.28
N VAL A 136 0.40 -2.63 -14.64
CA VAL A 136 0.84 -2.35 -16.02
C VAL A 136 1.98 -3.29 -16.43
N GLY A 137 2.87 -3.63 -15.50
CA GLY A 137 3.96 -4.59 -15.73
C GLY A 137 3.45 -5.98 -16.12
N MET A 138 2.51 -6.54 -15.33
CA MET A 138 1.91 -7.84 -15.61
C MET A 138 1.16 -7.84 -16.95
N LEU A 139 0.30 -6.85 -17.18
CA LEU A 139 -0.45 -6.74 -18.43
C LEU A 139 0.48 -6.60 -19.65
N SER A 140 1.52 -5.77 -19.55
CA SER A 140 2.49 -5.57 -20.63
C SER A 140 3.24 -6.86 -20.95
N MET A 141 3.66 -7.60 -19.92
CA MET A 141 4.28 -8.92 -20.09
C MET A 141 3.32 -9.86 -20.82
N LEU A 142 2.09 -10.04 -20.34
CA LEU A 142 1.12 -10.95 -20.97
C LEU A 142 0.81 -10.56 -22.42
N MET A 143 0.62 -9.27 -22.70
CA MET A 143 0.34 -8.75 -24.03
C MET A 143 1.51 -8.97 -25.01
N SER A 144 2.75 -8.83 -24.55
CA SER A 144 3.94 -9.10 -25.39
C SER A 144 4.03 -10.55 -25.88
N TYR A 145 3.29 -11.46 -25.22
CA TYR A 145 3.19 -12.88 -25.57
C TYR A 145 1.82 -13.26 -26.19
N ASP A 146 1.00 -12.27 -26.61
CA ASP A 146 -0.35 -12.45 -27.18
C ASP A 146 -1.33 -13.20 -26.24
N ILE A 147 -1.23 -12.88 -24.95
CA ILE A 147 -2.15 -13.34 -23.91
C ILE A 147 -3.03 -12.16 -23.51
N LYS A 148 -4.34 -12.31 -23.71
CA LYS A 148 -5.34 -11.27 -23.45
C LYS A 148 -6.08 -11.56 -22.16
N ARG A 149 -6.87 -10.58 -21.69
CA ARG A 149 -7.53 -10.71 -20.40
C ARG A 149 -8.46 -11.92 -20.24
N GLY A 150 -9.07 -12.37 -21.34
CA GLY A 150 -9.95 -13.55 -21.37
C GLY A 150 -9.23 -14.88 -21.57
N ASP A 151 -7.91 -14.87 -21.78
CA ASP A 151 -7.13 -16.08 -21.97
C ASP A 151 -6.67 -16.70 -20.65
N LEU A 152 -6.89 -16.04 -19.51
CA LEU A 152 -6.46 -16.49 -18.19
C LEU A 152 -7.66 -16.65 -17.25
N PHE A 153 -7.64 -17.72 -16.46
CA PHE A 153 -8.65 -17.97 -15.45
C PHE A 153 -8.08 -17.63 -14.07
N LEU A 154 -8.37 -16.43 -13.58
CA LEU A 154 -7.89 -16.00 -12.27
C LEU A 154 -8.57 -16.80 -11.16
N LYS A 155 -7.76 -17.29 -10.23
CA LYS A 155 -8.23 -17.85 -8.97
C LYS A 155 -7.74 -16.93 -7.85
N ALA A 156 -8.69 -16.36 -7.11
CA ALA A 156 -8.36 -15.52 -5.97
C ALA A 156 -7.55 -16.32 -4.94
N HIS A 157 -6.60 -15.64 -4.29
CA HIS A 157 -5.83 -16.20 -3.20
C HIS A 157 -6.73 -16.37 -1.97
N SER A 158 -6.77 -17.56 -1.37
CA SER A 158 -7.60 -17.83 -0.19
C SER A 158 -7.00 -17.34 1.13
N LEU A 159 -5.72 -16.95 1.08
CA LEU A 159 -4.89 -16.53 2.23
C LEU A 159 -4.63 -17.66 3.24
N LYS A 160 -4.94 -18.91 2.87
CA LYS A 160 -4.63 -20.10 3.66
C LYS A 160 -3.28 -20.68 3.23
N LEU A 161 -2.52 -21.17 4.20
CA LEU A 161 -1.23 -21.82 3.94
C LEU A 161 -1.41 -23.22 3.34
N GLU A 162 -2.58 -23.84 3.49
CA GLU A 162 -2.83 -25.22 3.08
C GLU A 162 -3.42 -25.36 1.66
N ASP A 163 -3.70 -24.24 1.00
CA ASP A 163 -4.29 -24.19 -0.36
C ASP A 163 -3.26 -24.37 -1.48
#